data_AF-A0A5M9ZC89-F1
#
_entry.id   AF-A0A5M9ZC89-F1
#
_cell.length_a   1.000
_cell.length_b   1.000
_cell.length_c   1.000
_cell.angle_alpha   90.00
_cell.angle_beta   90.00
_cell.angle_gamma   90.00
#
_symmetry.space_group_name_H-M   'P 1'
#
loop_
_entity.id
_entity.type
_entity.pdbx_description
1 polymer ?
#
loop_
_entity_poly.entity_id
_entity_poly.type
_entity_poly.pdbx_seq_one_letter_code
_entity_poly.pdbx_strand_id
1 'polypeptide(L)' 'MAEYSAQRRTPRKHRRVVREGTERFDADGVKLESSDMMTEGQRDADDDKRILGELPPHWAVFNTNQ' A
#
# COMPACT_ATOMS: atom_id res chain seq x y z
N MET A 1 32.54 -52.04 -0.80
CA MET A 1 31.79 -50.78 -0.55
C MET A 1 31.79 -49.98 -1.85
N ALA A 2 30.64 -49.49 -2.30
CA ALA A 2 30.58 -48.71 -3.54
C ALA A 2 31.22 -47.33 -3.33
N GLU A 3 32.00 -46.88 -4.33
CA GLU A 3 32.77 -45.63 -4.29
C GLU A 3 31.86 -44.39 -4.35
N TYR A 4 32.21 -43.36 -3.58
CA TYR A 4 31.42 -42.14 -3.46
C TYR A 4 31.42 -41.36 -4.79
N SER A 5 30.24 -41.05 -5.32
CA SER A 5 30.07 -40.26 -6.55
C SER A 5 29.28 -38.99 -6.24
N ALA A 6 29.93 -37.83 -6.39
CA ALA A 6 29.33 -36.51 -6.15
C ALA A 6 28.24 -36.13 -7.18
N GLN A 7 28.22 -36.81 -8.34
CA GLN A 7 27.31 -36.54 -9.46
C GLN A 7 25.94 -37.22 -9.31
N ARG A 8 25.74 -38.05 -8.27
CA ARG A 8 24.46 -38.69 -7.93
C ARG A 8 23.42 -37.74 -7.32
N ARG A 9 23.70 -36.43 -7.27
CA ARG A 9 22.76 -35.45 -6.72
C ARG A 9 21.77 -35.04 -7.82
N THR A 10 20.58 -35.63 -7.79
CA THR A 10 19.46 -35.13 -8.59
C THR A 10 19.07 -33.73 -8.09
N PRO A 11 18.98 -32.71 -8.98
CA PRO A 11 18.56 -31.38 -8.57
C PRO A 11 17.16 -31.45 -7.94
N ARG A 12 17.03 -30.95 -6.71
CA ARG A 12 15.73 -30.89 -6.02
C ARG A 12 14.85 -29.86 -6.72
N LYS A 13 13.86 -30.32 -7.48
CA LYS A 13 12.84 -29.42 -8.07
C LYS A 13 11.87 -29.01 -6.97
N HIS A 14 11.82 -27.72 -6.64
CA HIS A 14 10.80 -27.19 -5.74
C HIS A 14 9.46 -27.11 -6.49
N ARG A 15 8.38 -27.62 -5.87
CA ARG A 15 7.03 -27.52 -6.43
C ARG A 15 6.26 -26.45 -5.66
N ARG A 16 5.83 -25.39 -6.35
CA ARG A 16 4.95 -24.38 -5.75
C ARG A 16 3.59 -25.02 -5.52
N VAL A 17 3.18 -25.10 -4.26
CA VAL A 17 1.81 -25.47 -3.91
C VAL A 17 1.00 -24.18 -3.95
N VAL A 18 0.09 -24.07 -4.91
CA VAL A 18 -0.88 -22.97 -4.99
C VAL A 18 -2.19 -23.50 -4.41
N ARG A 19 -2.76 -22.76 -3.46
CA ARG A 19 -4.09 -23.04 -2.92
C ARG A 19 -5.00 -21.95 -3.48
N GLU A 20 -5.91 -22.35 -4.35
CA GLU A 20 -6.91 -21.42 -4.88
C GLU A 20 -7.86 -21.00 -3.76
N GLY A 21 -8.12 -19.70 -3.66
CA GLY A 21 -9.15 -19.18 -2.77
C GLY A 21 -10.54 -19.59 -3.25
N THR A 22 -11.48 -19.78 -2.32
CA THR A 22 -12.89 -20.06 -2.63
C THR A 22 -13.80 -18.85 -2.47
N GLU A 23 -13.21 -17.69 -2.14
CA GLU A 23 -13.93 -16.45 -1.87
C GLU A 23 -14.50 -15.88 -3.17
N ARG A 24 -15.80 -15.54 -3.14
CA ARG A 24 -16.48 -14.82 -4.21
C ARG A 24 -16.72 -13.41 -3.70
N PHE A 25 -16.07 -12.43 -4.32
CA PHE A 25 -16.39 -11.03 -4.08
C PHE A 25 -17.66 -10.73 -4.86
N ASP A 26 -18.79 -10.61 -4.16
CA ASP A 26 -20.00 -10.06 -4.74
C ASP A 26 -19.72 -8.59 -5.12
N ALA A 27 -20.24 -8.13 -6.26
CA ALA A 27 -19.99 -6.79 -6.78
C ALA A 27 -20.38 -5.66 -5.81
N ASP A 28 -21.20 -5.98 -4.80
CA ASP A 28 -21.73 -5.03 -3.81
C ASP A 28 -20.97 -5.07 -2.47
N GLY A 29 -19.82 -5.77 -2.39
CA GLY A 29 -19.01 -5.90 -1.17
C GLY A 29 -18.19 -4.67 -0.79
N VAL A 30 -18.11 -3.67 -1.67
CA VAL A 30 -17.40 -2.41 -1.42
C VAL A 30 -18.45 -1.31 -1.30
N LYS A 31 -18.68 -0.85 -0.06
CA LYS A 31 -19.44 0.38 0.17
C LYS A 31 -18.64 1.53 -0.42
N LEU A 32 -19.23 2.25 -1.37
CA LEU A 32 -18.66 3.47 -1.90
C LEU A 32 -18.67 4.51 -0.78
N GLU A 33 -17.51 4.77 -0.20
CA GLU A 33 -17.38 5.80 0.81
C GLU A 33 -17.43 7.17 0.12
N SER A 34 -17.88 8.21 0.81
CA SER A 34 -17.97 9.55 0.21
C SER A 34 -16.62 10.09 -0.26
N SER A 35 -15.52 9.58 0.33
CA SER A 35 -14.14 9.86 -0.08
C SER A 35 -13.76 9.25 -1.44
N ASP A 36 -14.42 8.17 -1.87
CA ASP A 36 -14.10 7.50 -3.14
C ASP A 36 -14.58 8.31 -4.35
N MET A 37 -15.56 9.19 -4.11
CA MET A 37 -16.11 10.12 -5.10
C MET A 37 -15.43 11.49 -5.07
N MET A 38 -14.54 11.75 -4.11
CA MET A 38 -13.81 13.01 -4.03
C MET A 38 -12.72 13.06 -5.10
N THR A 39 -12.76 14.10 -5.93
CA THR A 39 -11.68 14.35 -6.88
C THR A 39 -10.38 14.63 -6.14
N GLU A 40 -9.25 14.33 -6.78
CA GLU A 40 -7.92 14.53 -6.19
C GLU A 40 -7.72 15.98 -5.69
N GLY A 41 -8.15 16.98 -6.48
CA GLY A 41 -8.04 18.38 -6.09
C GLY A 41 -8.94 18.82 -4.92
N GLN A 42 -10.03 18.11 -4.62
CA GLN A 42 -10.83 18.38 -3.42
C GLN A 42 -10.13 17.86 -2.17
N ARG A 43 -9.50 16.69 -2.26
CA ARG A 43 -8.68 16.12 -1.19
C ARG A 43 -7.49 17.01 -0.88
N ASP A 44 -6.80 17.49 -1.91
CA ASP A 44 -5.65 18.40 -1.74
C ASP A 44 -6.06 19.71 -1.06
N ALA A 45 -7.21 20.30 -1.41
CA ALA A 45 -7.68 21.54 -0.79
C ALA A 45 -8.08 21.38 0.69
N ASP A 46 -8.72 20.26 1.03
CA ASP A 46 -9.06 19.93 2.41
C ASP A 46 -7.80 19.61 3.24
N ASP A 47 -6.83 18.93 2.63
CA ASP A 47 -5.53 18.65 3.23
C ASP A 47 -4.72 19.93 3.44
N ASP A 48 -4.67 20.84 2.46
CA ASP A 48 -4.01 22.15 2.60
C ASP A 48 -4.62 22.96 3.75
N LYS A 49 -5.96 22.98 3.85
CA LYS A 49 -6.66 23.68 4.93
C LYS A 49 -6.32 23.08 6.30
N ARG A 50 -6.20 21.76 6.40
CA ARG A 50 -5.82 21.05 7.62
C ARG A 50 -4.36 21.29 7.98
N ILE A 51 -3.45 21.15 7.01
CA ILE A 51 -2.01 21.38 7.16
C ILE A 51 -1.76 22.79 7.70
N LEU A 52 -2.43 23.80 7.13
CA LEU A 52 -2.27 25.20 7.57
C LEU A 52 -2.93 25.49 8.92
N GLY A 53 -3.94 24.72 9.33
CA GLY A 53 -4.67 24.90 10.60
C GLY A 53 -3.99 24.29 11.82
N GLU A 54 -3.22 23.20 11.63
CA GLU A 54 -2.53 22.47 12.71
C GLU A 54 -1.05 22.85 12.84
N LEU A 55 -0.59 23.80 12.02
CA LEU A 55 0.79 24.22 11.94
C LEU A 55 1.25 24.89 13.25
N PRO A 56 2.28 24.36 13.95
CA PRO A 56 2.92 24.98 15.10
C PRO A 56 3.24 26.47 14.91
N PRO A 57 3.28 27.26 16.00
CA PRO A 57 3.43 28.72 15.95
C PRO A 57 4.67 29.24 15.22
N HIS A 58 5.71 28.41 15.09
CA HIS A 58 6.96 28.76 14.43
C HIS A 58 6.95 28.47 12.91
N TRP A 59 5.87 27.91 12.36
CA TRP A 59 5.69 27.63 10.94
C TRP A 59 4.73 28.64 10.25
N ALA A 60 3.97 29.45 11.00
CA ALA A 60 2.99 30.41 10.47
C ALA A 60 3.46 31.90 10.53
N VAL A 61 4.74 32.17 10.76
CA VAL A 61 5.25 33.55 10.92
C VAL A 61 5.61 34.16 9.56
N PHE A 62 4.63 34.77 8.89
CA PHE A 62 4.93 35.77 7.86
C PHE A 62 5.28 37.08 8.58
N ASN A 63 6.57 37.42 8.59
CA ASN A 63 7.04 38.71 9.09
C ASN A 63 6.43 39.84 8.23
N THR A 64 5.39 40.50 8.74
CA THR A 64 4.90 41.77 8.19
C THR A 64 5.80 42.90 8.67
N ASN A 65 7.04 42.95 8.19
CA ASN A 65 7.93 44.09 8.40
C ASN A 65 8.86 44.25 7.18
N GLN A 66 8.33 44.86 6.10
CA GLN A 66 9.05 45.82 5.26
C GLN A 66 8.10 46.56 4.34
#